data_AF-A0A517VWJ1-F1
#
_entry.id   AF-A0A517VWJ1-F1
#
_cell.length_a   1.000
_cell.length_b   1.000
_cell.length_c   1.000
_cell.angle_alpha   90.00
_cell.angle_beta   90.00
_cell.angle_gamma   90.00
#
_symmetry.space_group_name_H-M   'P 1'
#
loop_
_entity.id
_entity.type
_entity.pdbx_description
1 polymer ?
#
loop_
_entity_poly.entity_id
_entity_poly.type
_entity_poly.pdbx_seq_one_letter_code
_entity_poly.pdbx_strand_id
1 'polypeptide(L)'
;MSEKKRWITLRFLGYAIPMFLVVYILSSGPVLAFILNENTFYNDVDFALSVINFYAPMILVARSNTMLSDCFDVYMDFWNKLI
;
A
#
# COMPACT_ATOMS: atom_id res chain seq x y z
N MET A 1 -25.16 22.52 7.90
CA MET A 1 -24.67 21.40 8.75
C MET A 1 -24.64 21.89 10.20
N SER A 2 -25.21 21.17 11.17
CA SER A 2 -25.08 21.58 12.58
C SER A 2 -23.66 21.32 13.07
N GLU A 3 -23.14 22.15 13.97
CA GLU A 3 -21.77 22.02 14.50
C GLU A 3 -21.50 20.61 15.06
N LYS A 4 -22.50 20.02 15.72
CA LYS A 4 -22.44 18.65 16.23
C LYS A 4 -22.15 17.62 15.15
N LYS A 5 -22.74 17.75 13.95
CA LYS A 5 -22.45 16.86 12.81
C LYS A 5 -21.02 17.06 12.30
N ARG A 6 -20.53 18.31 12.22
CA ARG A 6 -19.16 18.63 11.79
C ARG A 6 -18.12 17.98 12.71
N TRP A 7 -18.30 18.07 14.02
CA TRP A 7 -17.38 17.47 15.00
C TRP A 7 -17.31 15.95 14.92
N ILE A 8 -18.44 15.28 14.70
CA ILE A 8 -18.48 13.82 14.53
C ILE A 8 -17.75 13.40 13.25
N THR A 9 -17.99 14.10 12.14
CA THR A 9 -17.29 13.83 10.87
C THR A 9 -15.78 14.02 10.99
N LEU A 10 -15.33 15.08 11.66
CA LEU A 10 -13.90 15.33 11.87
C LEU A 10 -13.25 14.24 12.73
N ARG A 11 -13.93 13.79 13.80
CA ARG A 11 -13.44 12.67 14.61
C ARG A 11 -13.36 11.38 13.80
N PHE A 12 -14.37 11.08 13.00
CA PHE A 12 -14.36 9.90 12.13
C PHE A 12 -13.20 9.94 11.15
N LEU A 13 -13.02 11.05 10.43
CA LEU A 13 -11.90 11.23 9.50
C LEU A 13 -10.54 11.11 10.21
N GLY A 14 -10.43 11.66 11.42
CA GLY A 14 -9.21 11.57 12.22
C GLY A 14 -8.80 10.13 12.55
N TYR A 15 -9.75 9.20 12.68
CA TYR A 15 -9.44 7.78 12.88
C TYR A 15 -9.36 6.99 11.57
N ALA A 16 -10.21 7.34 10.60
CA ALA A 16 -10.28 6.64 9.32
C ALA A 16 -9.01 6.82 8.50
N ILE A 17 -8.45 8.05 8.46
CA ILE A 17 -7.25 8.32 7.65
C ILE A 17 -6.05 7.46 8.10
N PRO A 18 -5.66 7.41 9.39
CA PRO A 18 -4.59 6.52 9.85
C PRO A 18 -4.89 5.04 9.55
N MET A 19 -6.14 4.60 9.76
CA MET A 19 -6.53 3.23 9.49
C MET A 19 -6.38 2.87 8.00
N PHE A 20 -6.82 3.75 7.10
CA PHE A 20 -6.67 3.55 5.66
C PHE A 20 -5.21 3.58 5.22
N LEU A 21 -4.36 4.40 5.84
CA LEU A 21 -2.92 4.40 5.55
C LEU A 21 -2.26 3.08 5.95
N VAL A 22 -2.62 2.52 7.11
CA VAL A 22 -2.12 1.21 7.53
C VAL A 22 -2.58 0.12 6.55
N VAL A 23 -3.87 0.12 6.19
CA VAL A 23 -4.40 -0.83 5.20
C VAL A 23 -3.69 -0.70 3.86
N TYR A 24 -3.45 0.53 3.39
CA TYR A 24 -2.73 0.82 2.15
C TYR A 24 -1.30 0.27 2.17
N ILE A 25 -0.54 0.46 3.25
CA ILE A 25 0.82 -0.09 3.35
C ILE A 25 0.78 -1.61 3.38
N LEU A 26 -0.10 -2.20 4.20
CA LEU A 26 -0.20 -3.66 4.32
C LEU A 26 -0.71 -4.32 3.04
N SER A 27 -1.58 -3.70 2.27
CA SER A 27 -2.07 -4.28 1.01
C SER A 27 -0.99 -4.36 -0.07
N SER A 28 0.10 -3.59 0.02
CA SER A 28 1.17 -3.59 -0.99
C SER A 28 1.83 -4.97 -1.15
N GLY A 29 2.03 -5.70 -0.06
CA GLY A 29 2.67 -7.01 -0.04
C GLY A 29 2.00 -8.05 -0.93
N PRO A 30 0.75 -8.47 -0.61
CA PRO A 30 0.04 -9.47 -1.41
C PRO A 30 -0.23 -8.99 -2.84
N VAL A 31 -0.48 -7.69 -3.04
CA VAL A 31 -0.78 -7.15 -4.37
C VAL A 31 0.45 -7.16 -5.26
N LEU A 32 1.60 -6.69 -4.77
CA LEU A 32 2.83 -6.69 -5.55
C LEU A 32 3.34 -8.12 -5.75
N ALA A 33 3.25 -9.00 -4.76
CA ALA A 33 3.60 -10.42 -4.92
C ALA A 33 2.71 -11.11 -5.97
N PHE A 34 1.40 -10.83 -5.97
CA PHE A 34 0.50 -11.34 -7.00
C PHE A 34 0.84 -10.82 -8.41
N ILE A 35 1.28 -9.58 -8.53
CA ILE A 35 1.65 -8.99 -9.83
C ILE A 35 3.00 -9.49 -10.30
N LEU A 36 3.98 -9.65 -9.40
CA LEU A 36 5.34 -10.08 -9.72
C LEU A 36 5.47 -11.60 -9.91
N ASN A 37 4.44 -12.38 -9.56
CA ASN A 37 4.43 -13.82 -9.78
C ASN A 37 4.47 -14.14 -11.28
N GLU A 38 5.44 -14.96 -11.69
CA GLU A 38 5.68 -15.30 -13.10
C GLU A 38 4.48 -16.00 -13.76
N ASN A 39 3.59 -16.62 -12.98
CA ASN A 39 2.37 -17.28 -13.48
C ASN A 39 1.23 -16.30 -13.82
N THR A 40 1.28 -15.06 -13.33
CA THR A 40 0.26 -14.01 -13.55
C THR A 40 0.77 -12.87 -14.43
N PHE A 41 2.10 -12.76 -14.60
CA PHE A 41 2.79 -11.63 -15.23
C PHE A 41 2.44 -11.37 -16.71
N TYR A 42 1.75 -12.29 -17.39
CA TYR A 42 1.77 -12.30 -18.86
C TYR A 42 0.67 -11.53 -19.60
N ASN A 43 -0.36 -10.98 -18.95
CA ASN A 43 -1.52 -10.50 -19.72
C ASN A 43 -1.88 -9.00 -19.62
N ASP A 44 -1.35 -8.23 -18.66
CA ASP A 44 -1.76 -6.81 -18.56
C ASP A 44 -0.67 -5.89 -17.94
N VAL A 45 0.14 -5.32 -18.83
CA VAL A 45 1.19 -4.35 -18.47
C VAL A 45 0.60 -3.05 -17.92
N ASP A 46 -0.56 -2.63 -18.42
CA ASP A 46 -1.22 -1.38 -17.99
C ASP A 46 -1.76 -1.51 -16.56
N PHE A 47 -2.26 -2.69 -16.20
CA PHE A 47 -2.65 -3.00 -14.83
C PHE A 47 -1.45 -2.98 -13.88
N ALA A 48 -0.35 -3.64 -14.24
CA ALA A 48 0.86 -3.66 -13.43
C ALA A 48 1.41 -2.23 -13.21
N LEU A 49 1.46 -1.42 -14.26
CA LEU A 49 1.90 -0.03 -14.18
C LEU A 49 0.97 0.81 -13.29
N SER A 50 -0.34 0.62 -13.39
CA SER A 50 -1.33 1.31 -12.56
C SER A 50 -1.13 1.00 -11.07
N VAL A 51 -0.83 -0.26 -10.74
CA VAL A 51 -0.59 -0.67 -9.36
C VAL A 51 0.74 -0.12 -8.83
N ILE A 52 1.81 -0.15 -9.63
CA ILE A 52 3.09 0.48 -9.25
C ILE A 52 2.89 1.98 -8.99
N ASN A 53 2.12 2.67 -9.85
CA ASN A 53 1.81 4.09 -9.67
C ASN A 53 0.98 4.36 -8.41
N PHE A 54 0.01 3.48 -8.09
CA PHE A 54 -0.78 3.59 -6.88
C PHE A 54 0.08 3.49 -5.60
N TYR A 55 1.10 2.64 -5.61
CA TYR A 55 2.04 2.46 -4.50
C TYR A 55 3.28 3.37 -4.55
N ALA A 56 3.42 4.22 -5.56
CA ALA A 56 4.60 5.06 -5.76
C ALA A 56 4.96 5.94 -4.55
N PRO A 57 4.01 6.61 -3.85
CA PRO A 57 4.36 7.40 -2.67
C PRO A 57 5.03 6.58 -1.56
N MET A 58 4.53 5.38 -1.31
CA MET A 58 5.11 4.46 -0.32
C MET A 58 6.50 4.00 -0.76
N ILE A 59 6.68 3.63 -2.02
CA ILE A 59 7.97 3.20 -2.59
C ILE A 59 9.00 4.34 -2.47
N LEU A 60 8.60 5.58 -2.76
CA LEU A 60 9.48 6.75 -2.63
C LEU A 60 9.91 6.97 -1.18
N VAL A 61 8.98 6.89 -0.23
CA VAL A 61 9.28 7.02 1.21
C VAL A 61 10.20 5.89 1.69
N ALA A 62 9.90 4.64 1.34
CA ALA A 62 10.74 3.50 1.69
C ALA A 62 12.17 3.67 1.17
N ARG A 63 12.35 4.10 -0.08
CA ARG A 63 13.68 4.32 -0.68
C ARG A 63 14.45 5.51 -0.11
N SER A 64 13.77 6.47 0.51
CA SER A 64 14.41 7.63 1.12
C SER A 64 15.14 7.31 2.43
N ASN A 65 14.90 6.13 3.01
CA ASN A 65 15.46 5.72 4.30
C ASN A 65 15.87 4.25 4.26
N THR A 66 17.13 3.96 4.54
CA THR A 66 17.65 2.58 4.44
C THR A 66 16.92 1.59 5.34
N MET A 67 16.60 1.97 6.57
CA MET A 67 15.82 1.12 7.48
C MET A 67 14.42 0.80 6.92
N LEU A 68 13.76 1.79 6.31
CA LEU A 68 12.44 1.56 5.70
C LEU A 68 12.54 0.70 4.43
N SER A 69 13.59 0.88 3.64
CA SER A 69 13.87 0.03 2.48
C SER A 69 14.07 -1.42 2.91
N ASP A 70 14.91 -1.66 3.92
CA ASP A 70 15.17 -3.02 4.43
C ASP A 70 13.88 -3.66 4.97
N CYS A 71 13.07 -2.91 5.73
CA CYS A 71 11.77 -3.39 6.19
C CYS A 71 10.83 -3.72 5.03
N PHE A 72 10.81 -2.89 3.99
CA PHE A 72 9.99 -3.11 2.81
C PHE A 72 10.42 -4.37 2.05
N ASP A 73 11.73 -4.57 1.87
CA ASP A 73 12.27 -5.73 1.16
C ASP A 73 11.98 -7.03 1.93
N VAL A 74 12.15 -7.04 3.26
CA VAL A 74 11.77 -8.20 4.10
C VAL A 74 10.28 -8.48 4.03
N TYR A 75 9.44 -7.44 4.02
CA TYR A 75 8.00 -7.58 3.90
C TYR A 75 7.59 -8.19 2.55
N MET A 76 8.22 -7.74 1.46
CA MET A 76 7.98 -8.26 0.12
C MET A 76 8.44 -9.72 -0.01
N ASP A 77 9.61 -10.05 0.53
CA ASP A 77 10.14 -11.43 0.53
C ASP A 77 9.21 -12.40 1.29
N PHE A 78 8.61 -11.96 2.41
CA PHE A 78 7.61 -12.75 3.13
C PHE A 78 6.42 -13.13 2.23
N TRP A 79 5.88 -12.19 1.47
CA TRP A 79 4.73 -12.45 0.60
C TRP A 79 5.09 -13.27 -0.64
N ASN A 80 6.26 -13.03 -1.25
CA ASN A 80 6.75 -13.81 -2.37
C ASN A 80 7.00 -15.29 -2.01
N LYS A 81 7.32 -15.60 -0.75
CA LYS A 81 7.46 -16.98 -0.26
C LYS A 81 6.12 -17.66 0.04
N LEU A 82 5.06 -16.88 0.24
CA LEU A 82 3.76 -17.38 0.65
C LEU A 82 2.88 -17.78 -0.55
N ILE A 83 3.07 -17.12 -1.69
CA ILE A 83 2.29 -17.28 -2.93
C ILE A 83 3.08 -18.13 -3.94
#